data_AF-A0A485N793-F1
#
_entry.id   AF-A0A485N793-F1
#
_cell.length_a   1.000
_cell.length_b   1.000
_cell.length_c   1.000
_cell.angle_alpha   90.00
_cell.angle_beta   90.00
_cell.angle_gamma   90.00
#
_symmetry.space_group_name_H-M   'P 1'
#
loop_
_entity.id
_entity.type
_entity.pdbx_description
1 polymer ?
#
loop_
_entity_poly.entity_id
_entity_poly.type
_entity_poly.pdbx_seq_one_letter_code
_entity_poly.pdbx_strand_id
1 'polypeptide(L)'
;CPEGTYDLNCQRMHKYLNGGSCDTVIGTYHCPPGFIGADCSQTCPEDHHGRDCVQPCSCGSGQCDPVTGRCQCPPGKMRARCQQACLPGFYGLVCAHICDCKNGASCDAVKGQCICPAGFHGSQCEKGIARAFLDIWEFCVTMRSFQLRAKIQTPIENME
;
A
#
# COMPACT_ATOMS: atom_id res chain seq x y z
N CYS A 1 2.69 -54.55 -6.20
CA CYS A 1 1.33 -54.04 -5.99
C CYS A 1 0.91 -53.23 -7.22
N PRO A 2 -0.37 -53.19 -7.62
CA PRO A 2 -0.88 -52.26 -8.63
C PRO A 2 -0.52 -50.80 -8.32
N GLU A 3 -0.45 -49.94 -9.32
CA GLU A 3 -0.13 -48.52 -9.15
C GLU A 3 -1.04 -47.88 -8.08
N GLY A 4 -0.45 -47.18 -7.11
CA GLY A 4 -1.19 -46.57 -5.99
C GLY A 4 -1.53 -47.51 -4.83
N THR A 5 -1.01 -48.75 -4.78
CA THR A 5 -1.17 -49.66 -3.63
C THR A 5 0.15 -50.12 -3.01
N TYR A 6 0.15 -50.39 -1.70
CA TYR A 6 1.32 -50.78 -0.90
C TYR A 6 0.96 -51.82 0.19
N ASP A 7 1.98 -52.25 0.96
CA ASP A 7 1.99 -53.34 1.96
C ASP A 7 2.31 -54.75 1.40
N LEU A 8 2.42 -55.75 2.29
CA LEU A 8 2.76 -57.14 1.93
C LEU A 8 1.70 -57.84 1.05
N ASN A 9 0.45 -57.39 1.11
CA ASN A 9 -0.71 -57.96 0.42
C ASN A 9 -1.30 -57.01 -0.64
N CYS A 10 -0.71 -55.83 -0.85
CA CYS A 10 -1.16 -54.81 -1.79
C CYS A 10 -2.59 -54.32 -1.55
N GLN A 11 -3.03 -54.31 -0.29
CA GLN A 11 -4.40 -53.96 0.08
C GLN A 11 -4.56 -52.49 0.45
N ARG A 12 -3.48 -51.80 0.79
CA ARG A 12 -3.53 -50.40 1.22
C ARG A 12 -3.28 -49.49 0.05
N MET A 13 -4.13 -48.49 -0.14
CA MET A 13 -3.93 -47.46 -1.16
C MET A 13 -3.12 -46.30 -0.61
N HIS A 14 -2.21 -45.78 -1.43
CA HIS A 14 -1.67 -44.46 -1.19
C HIS A 14 -2.77 -43.41 -1.34
N LYS A 15 -2.95 -42.62 -0.29
CA LYS A 15 -3.92 -41.53 -0.27
C LYS A 15 -3.18 -40.24 -0.63
N TYR A 16 -2.97 -39.97 -1.91
CA TYR A 16 -2.47 -38.67 -2.36
C TYR A 16 -3.63 -37.75 -2.69
N LEU A 17 -3.49 -36.48 -2.33
CA LEU A 17 -4.40 -35.42 -2.72
C LEU A 17 -3.81 -34.61 -3.88
N ASN A 18 -4.64 -33.78 -4.50
CA ASN A 18 -4.25 -32.83 -5.53
C ASN A 18 -3.59 -33.40 -6.80
N GLY A 19 -3.56 -34.73 -6.97
CA GLY A 19 -2.92 -35.39 -8.11
C GLY A 19 -1.44 -35.75 -7.89
N GLY A 20 -1.01 -35.96 -6.64
CA GLY A 20 0.32 -36.49 -6.32
C GLY A 20 0.60 -37.83 -6.99
N SER A 21 1.87 -38.06 -7.34
CA SER A 21 2.33 -39.25 -8.07
C SER A 21 3.53 -39.88 -7.39
N CYS A 22 3.69 -41.20 -7.50
CA CYS A 22 4.90 -41.90 -7.07
C CYS A 22 5.77 -42.21 -8.28
N ASP A 23 7.05 -41.88 -8.24
CA ASP A 23 8.03 -42.39 -9.19
C ASP A 23 8.17 -43.90 -8.97
N THR A 24 7.71 -44.68 -9.95
CA THR A 24 7.66 -46.13 -9.87
C THR A 24 9.04 -46.81 -9.96
N VAL A 25 10.09 -46.07 -10.33
CA VAL A 25 11.46 -46.57 -10.49
C VAL A 25 12.29 -46.30 -9.24
N ILE A 26 12.16 -45.12 -8.64
CA ILE A 26 12.98 -44.68 -7.50
C ILE A 26 12.20 -44.78 -6.17
N GLY A 27 10.87 -44.85 -6.23
CA GLY A 27 9.98 -44.89 -5.06
C GLY A 27 9.79 -43.52 -4.39
N THR A 28 10.19 -42.44 -5.06
CA THR A 28 10.04 -41.06 -4.58
C THR A 28 8.65 -40.53 -4.88
N TYR A 29 8.01 -39.93 -3.88
CA TYR A 29 6.72 -39.27 -4.03
C TYR A 29 6.92 -37.83 -4.49
N HIS A 30 6.18 -37.44 -5.52
CA HIS A 30 6.19 -36.08 -6.05
C HIS A 30 4.80 -35.47 -5.99
N CYS A 31 4.74 -34.34 -5.31
CA CYS A 31 3.57 -33.48 -5.26
C CYS A 31 3.48 -32.59 -6.51
N PRO A 32 2.26 -32.27 -6.94
CA PRO A 32 2.06 -31.34 -8.04
C PRO A 32 2.52 -29.93 -7.61
N PRO A 33 2.76 -29.03 -8.57
CA PRO A 33 3.13 -27.65 -8.27
C PRO A 33 2.16 -26.99 -7.30
N GLY A 34 2.71 -26.32 -6.28
CA GLY A 34 1.94 -25.64 -5.24
C GLY A 34 1.64 -26.46 -4.00
N PHE A 35 2.03 -27.75 -3.96
CA PHE A 35 1.76 -28.63 -2.84
C PHE A 35 3.00 -29.37 -2.33
N ILE A 36 2.95 -29.75 -1.06
CA ILE A 36 3.97 -30.49 -0.32
C ILE A 36 3.32 -31.38 0.75
N GLY A 37 4.14 -32.19 1.41
CA GLY A 37 3.74 -33.12 2.47
C GLY A 37 3.64 -34.56 1.96
N ALA A 38 3.52 -35.50 2.89
CA ALA A 38 3.53 -36.93 2.57
C ALA A 38 2.36 -37.38 1.67
N ASP A 39 1.24 -36.67 1.72
CA ASP A 39 0.03 -36.90 0.93
C ASP A 39 -0.32 -35.73 0.00
N CYS A 40 0.58 -34.74 -0.15
CA CYS A 40 0.36 -33.52 -0.94
C CYS A 40 -0.86 -32.69 -0.49
N SER A 41 -1.24 -32.78 0.79
CA SER A 41 -2.35 -32.04 1.38
C SER A 41 -2.00 -30.59 1.73
N GLN A 42 -0.72 -30.26 1.86
CA GLN A 42 -0.26 -28.94 2.31
C GLN A 42 0.11 -28.09 1.11
N THR A 43 -0.29 -26.82 1.11
CA THR A 43 0.19 -25.84 0.13
C THR A 43 1.65 -25.49 0.42
N CYS A 44 2.40 -25.06 -0.60
CA CYS A 44 3.75 -24.54 -0.38
C CYS A 44 3.79 -23.45 0.70
N PRO A 45 4.88 -23.38 1.49
CA PRO A 45 5.11 -22.26 2.39
C PRO A 45 5.27 -20.96 1.59
N GLU A 46 5.05 -19.79 2.22
CA GLU A 46 5.02 -18.49 1.54
C GLU A 46 6.33 -18.14 0.80
N ASP A 47 7.44 -18.74 1.21
CA ASP A 47 8.78 -18.52 0.66
C ASP A 47 9.17 -19.53 -0.43
N HIS A 48 8.27 -20.44 -0.83
CA HIS A 48 8.54 -21.44 -1.87
C HIS A 48 7.35 -21.65 -2.83
N HIS A 49 7.66 -22.17 -4.02
CA HIS A 49 6.67 -22.49 -5.04
C HIS A 49 7.12 -23.65 -5.94
N GLY A 50 6.24 -24.03 -6.87
CA GLY A 50 6.51 -25.04 -7.89
C GLY A 50 6.32 -26.46 -7.39
N ARG A 51 6.77 -27.43 -8.20
CA ARG A 51 6.70 -28.87 -7.87
C ARG A 51 7.52 -29.13 -6.60
N ASP A 52 6.92 -29.86 -5.66
CA ASP A 52 7.53 -30.20 -4.37
C ASP A 52 8.02 -28.96 -3.56
N CYS A 53 7.56 -27.76 -3.91
CA CYS A 53 7.95 -26.48 -3.31
C CYS A 53 9.47 -26.26 -3.22
N VAL A 54 10.24 -26.72 -4.23
CA VAL A 54 11.70 -26.59 -4.23
C VAL A 54 12.20 -25.25 -4.77
N GLN A 55 11.35 -24.46 -5.40
CA GLN A 55 11.74 -23.16 -5.98
C GLN A 55 11.50 -22.06 -4.94
N PRO A 56 12.50 -21.21 -4.63
CA PRO A 56 12.32 -20.11 -3.68
C PRO A 56 11.52 -18.96 -4.29
N CYS A 57 10.62 -18.40 -3.49
CA CYS A 57 9.91 -17.17 -3.79
C CYS A 57 10.77 -15.93 -3.49
N SER A 58 10.53 -14.85 -4.24
CA SER A 58 11.27 -13.58 -4.06
C SER A 58 10.34 -12.39 -4.25
N CYS A 59 9.29 -12.29 -3.44
CA CYS A 59 8.23 -11.28 -3.58
C CYS A 59 8.36 -10.07 -2.66
N GLY A 60 9.46 -9.93 -1.91
CA GLY A 60 9.62 -8.83 -0.95
C GLY A 60 8.49 -8.85 0.08
N SER A 61 7.69 -7.79 0.13
CA SER A 61 6.49 -7.71 1.00
C SER A 61 5.20 -8.19 0.33
N GLY A 62 5.28 -8.85 -0.83
CA GLY A 62 4.15 -9.40 -1.57
C GLY A 62 3.95 -10.89 -1.35
N GLN A 63 2.76 -11.37 -1.71
CA GLN A 63 2.40 -12.77 -1.60
C GLN A 63 2.89 -13.54 -2.83
N CYS A 64 3.42 -14.74 -2.64
CA CYS A 64 3.87 -15.60 -3.71
C CYS A 64 2.78 -16.59 -4.10
N ASP A 65 2.52 -16.74 -5.40
CA ASP A 65 1.67 -17.80 -5.91
C ASP A 65 2.41 -19.15 -5.79
N PRO A 66 1.86 -20.13 -5.04
CA PRO A 66 2.57 -21.37 -4.71
C PRO A 66 2.79 -22.26 -5.94
N VAL A 67 1.99 -22.09 -7.01
CA VAL A 67 2.09 -22.90 -8.22
C VAL A 67 3.14 -22.32 -9.17
N THR A 68 3.05 -21.03 -9.44
CA THR A 68 3.77 -20.32 -10.50
C THR A 68 4.95 -19.48 -10.01
N GLY A 69 4.99 -19.14 -8.73
CA GLY A 69 5.98 -18.22 -8.15
C GLY A 69 5.74 -16.75 -8.45
N ARG A 70 4.60 -16.39 -9.08
CA ARG A 70 4.26 -14.99 -9.39
C ARG A 70 3.93 -14.23 -8.13
N CYS A 71 4.42 -12.99 -8.06
CA CYS A 71 4.17 -12.13 -6.91
C CYS A 71 2.90 -11.29 -7.07
N GLN A 72 2.07 -11.32 -6.04
CA GLN A 72 0.95 -10.41 -5.86
C GLN A 72 1.39 -9.29 -4.91
N CYS A 73 1.54 -8.09 -5.45
CA CYS A 73 2.05 -6.96 -4.68
C CYS A 73 0.95 -6.29 -3.83
N PRO A 74 1.28 -5.88 -2.60
CA PRO A 74 0.37 -5.06 -1.82
C PRO A 74 0.21 -3.67 -2.49
N PRO A 75 -0.87 -2.94 -2.19
CA PRO A 75 -1.02 -1.56 -2.65
C PRO A 75 0.18 -0.71 -2.22
N GLY A 76 0.57 0.26 -3.06
CA GLY A 76 1.77 1.08 -2.81
C GLY A 76 3.08 0.47 -3.32
N LYS A 77 3.06 -0.77 -3.84
CA LYS A 77 4.21 -1.46 -4.44
C LYS A 77 3.89 -1.94 -5.86
N MET A 78 4.94 -2.03 -6.68
CA MET A 78 4.86 -2.51 -8.07
C MET A 78 6.10 -3.31 -8.46
N ARG A 79 6.12 -3.75 -9.74
CA ARG A 79 7.08 -4.66 -10.38
C ARG A 79 6.92 -6.14 -9.97
N ALA A 80 7.59 -7.01 -10.73
CA ALA A 80 7.48 -8.46 -10.63
C ALA A 80 7.83 -9.06 -9.25
N ARG A 81 8.59 -8.36 -8.41
CA ARG A 81 9.02 -8.81 -7.07
C ARG A 81 8.61 -7.84 -5.96
N CYS A 82 7.68 -6.93 -6.25
CA CYS A 82 7.18 -5.92 -5.31
C CYS A 82 8.27 -5.05 -4.66
N GLN A 83 9.40 -4.90 -5.36
CA GLN A 83 10.58 -4.22 -4.85
C GLN A 83 10.50 -2.69 -4.96
N GLN A 84 9.64 -2.18 -5.86
CA GLN A 84 9.52 -0.74 -6.09
C GLN A 84 8.27 -0.19 -5.41
N ALA A 85 8.41 0.92 -4.68
CA ALA A 85 7.27 1.72 -4.25
C ALA A 85 6.63 2.45 -5.44
N CYS A 86 5.38 2.89 -5.28
CA CYS A 86 4.77 3.78 -6.25
C CYS A 86 5.61 5.05 -6.44
N LEU A 87 5.65 5.54 -7.68
CA LEU A 87 6.21 6.85 -7.97
C LEU A 87 5.36 7.92 -7.30
N PRO A 88 5.94 9.07 -6.92
CA PRO A 88 5.17 10.19 -6.39
C PRO A 88 4.01 10.55 -7.32
N GLY A 89 2.81 10.69 -6.75
CA GLY A 89 1.58 10.97 -7.50
C GLY A 89 0.81 9.74 -7.97
N PHE A 90 1.26 8.52 -7.66
CA PHE A 90 0.52 7.28 -7.94
C PHE A 90 0.24 6.49 -6.67
N TYR A 91 -0.88 5.76 -6.65
CA TYR A 91 -1.28 4.96 -5.50
C TYR A 91 -2.10 3.71 -5.89
N GLY A 92 -2.34 2.86 -4.90
CA GLY A 92 -3.22 1.69 -5.01
C GLY A 92 -2.50 0.43 -5.50
N LEU A 93 -3.29 -0.55 -5.94
CA LEU A 93 -2.76 -1.83 -6.42
C LEU A 93 -1.96 -1.62 -7.71
N VAL A 94 -0.71 -2.09 -7.75
CA VAL A 94 0.20 -1.89 -8.89
C VAL A 94 0.35 -0.41 -9.28
N CYS A 95 0.05 0.52 -8.36
CA CYS A 95 0.07 1.97 -8.59
C CYS A 95 -0.81 2.43 -9.75
N ALA A 96 -1.96 1.77 -9.96
CA ALA A 96 -2.84 2.02 -11.10
C ALA A 96 -3.61 3.36 -11.03
N HIS A 97 -3.61 4.04 -9.89
CA HIS A 97 -4.35 5.29 -9.69
C HIS A 97 -3.41 6.49 -9.58
N ILE A 98 -3.88 7.64 -10.07
CA ILE A 98 -3.18 8.93 -9.99
C ILE A 98 -3.81 9.74 -8.85
N CYS A 99 -2.97 10.36 -8.04
CA CYS A 99 -3.41 11.20 -6.94
C CYS A 99 -3.98 12.53 -7.43
N ASP A 100 -5.18 12.87 -6.96
CA ASP A 100 -5.85 14.13 -7.27
C ASP A 100 -5.58 15.19 -6.19
N CYS A 101 -4.30 15.44 -5.91
CA CYS A 101 -3.88 16.42 -4.91
C CYS A 101 -3.50 17.75 -5.59
N LYS A 102 -3.84 18.87 -4.94
CA LYS A 102 -3.57 20.24 -5.43
C LYS A 102 -2.41 20.88 -4.68
N ASN A 103 -1.95 22.03 -5.16
CA ASN A 103 -0.98 22.89 -4.49
C ASN A 103 0.35 22.19 -4.13
N GLY A 104 0.80 21.25 -4.99
CA GLY A 104 2.06 20.52 -4.80
C GLY A 104 2.02 19.48 -3.68
N ALA A 105 0.83 19.11 -3.18
CA ALA A 105 0.68 18.07 -2.18
C ALA A 105 1.08 16.69 -2.71
N SER A 106 1.70 15.89 -1.84
CA SER A 106 1.95 14.47 -2.08
C SER A 106 0.74 13.64 -1.61
N CYS A 107 0.78 12.34 -1.88
CA CYS A 107 -0.27 11.41 -1.48
C CYS A 107 0.32 10.12 -0.91
N ASP A 108 -0.46 9.48 -0.05
CA ASP A 108 -0.19 8.14 0.44
C ASP A 108 -0.25 7.11 -0.71
N ALA A 109 0.80 6.33 -0.89
CA ALA A 109 0.91 5.36 -2.00
C ALA A 109 -0.07 4.18 -1.89
N VAL A 110 -0.65 3.92 -0.71
CA VAL A 110 -1.59 2.82 -0.47
C VAL A 110 -3.02 3.30 -0.73
N LYS A 111 -3.42 4.42 -0.11
CA LYS A 111 -4.79 4.92 -0.07
C LYS A 111 -5.08 6.10 -0.99
N GLY A 112 -4.05 6.81 -1.47
CA GLY A 112 -4.19 8.02 -2.28
C GLY A 112 -4.60 9.27 -1.50
N GLN A 113 -4.59 9.23 -0.17
CA GLN A 113 -4.94 10.38 0.66
C GLN A 113 -3.87 11.47 0.55
N CYS A 114 -4.30 12.70 0.32
CA CYS A 114 -3.40 13.83 0.15
C CYS A 114 -2.78 14.26 1.49
N ILE A 115 -1.49 14.56 1.46
CA ILE A 115 -0.72 15.09 2.58
C ILE A 115 -0.45 16.56 2.27
N CYS A 116 -1.17 17.45 2.96
CA CYS A 116 -1.17 18.86 2.62
C CYS A 116 0.12 19.57 3.08
N PRO A 117 0.73 20.40 2.21
CA PRO A 117 1.80 21.28 2.63
C PRO A 117 1.28 22.35 3.58
N ALA A 118 2.20 22.98 4.32
CA ALA A 118 1.86 24.06 5.23
C ALA A 118 1.08 25.17 4.51
N GLY A 119 0.01 25.66 5.14
CA GLY A 119 -0.84 26.69 4.52
C GLY A 119 -1.95 26.14 3.62
N PHE A 120 -2.14 24.82 3.53
CA PHE A 120 -3.24 24.20 2.77
C PHE A 120 -4.00 23.15 3.57
N HIS A 121 -5.29 22.96 3.25
CA HIS A 121 -6.17 21.96 3.83
C HIS A 121 -7.29 21.54 2.86
N GLY A 122 -8.14 20.60 3.27
CA GLY A 122 -9.13 19.95 2.42
C GLY A 122 -8.69 18.54 1.99
N SER A 123 -9.60 17.76 1.42
CA SER A 123 -9.31 16.37 1.01
C SER A 123 -8.29 16.29 -0.12
N GLN A 124 -8.22 17.33 -0.97
CA GLN A 124 -7.27 17.45 -2.07
C GLN A 124 -6.25 18.57 -1.81
N CYS A 125 -6.19 19.13 -0.60
CA CYS A 125 -5.36 20.28 -0.26
C CYS A 125 -5.67 21.53 -1.09
N GLU A 126 -6.92 21.67 -1.54
CA GLU A 126 -7.39 22.72 -2.44
C GLU A 126 -7.63 24.07 -1.75
N LYS A 127 -7.76 24.09 -0.42
CA LYS A 127 -8.07 25.30 0.35
C LYS A 127 -6.81 25.86 1.00
N GLY A 128 -6.44 27.09 0.63
CA GLY A 128 -5.34 27.82 1.26
C GLY A 128 -5.78 28.52 2.54
N ILE A 129 -4.94 28.50 3.58
CA ILE A 129 -5.17 29.20 4.86
C ILE A 129 -4.73 30.68 4.78
N ALA A 130 -4.41 31.18 3.58
CA ALA A 130 -3.88 32.52 3.30
C ALA A 130 -4.83 33.69 3.61
N ARG A 131 -5.86 33.48 4.45
CA ARG A 131 -6.74 34.55 4.92
C ARG A 131 -6.56 34.91 6.39
N ALA A 132 -6.01 34.05 7.24
CA ALA A 132 -5.87 34.43 8.65
C ALA A 132 -4.85 35.56 8.91
N PHE A 133 -3.79 35.69 8.10
CA PHE A 133 -2.80 36.76 8.25
C PHE A 133 -3.16 38.06 7.51
N LEU A 134 -3.96 37.99 6.44
CA LEU A 134 -4.52 39.18 5.80
C LEU A 134 -5.65 39.79 6.65
N ASP A 135 -6.39 38.97 7.40
CA ASP A 135 -7.37 39.47 8.37
C ASP A 135 -6.70 40.24 9.52
N ILE A 136 -5.50 39.83 9.97
CA ILE A 136 -4.72 40.57 10.98
C ILE A 136 -4.11 41.85 10.39
N TRP A 137 -3.63 41.83 9.15
CA TRP A 137 -3.10 43.03 8.47
C TRP A 137 -4.19 44.06 8.19
N GLU A 138 -5.36 43.65 7.70
CA GLU A 138 -6.53 44.51 7.50
C GLU A 138 -7.11 45.03 8.83
N PHE A 139 -7.13 44.22 9.90
CA PHE A 139 -7.43 44.70 11.26
C PHE A 139 -6.41 45.75 11.75
N CYS A 140 -5.11 45.58 11.44
CA CYS A 140 -4.07 46.50 11.85
C CYS A 140 -4.12 47.83 11.06
N VAL A 141 -4.45 47.79 9.76
CA VAL A 141 -4.62 48.97 8.89
C VAL A 141 -5.90 49.75 9.26
N THR A 142 -7.01 49.06 9.55
CA THR A 142 -8.25 49.70 10.02
C THR A 142 -8.11 50.30 11.43
N MET A 143 -7.39 49.65 12.36
CA MET A 143 -7.14 50.19 13.70
C MET A 143 -6.18 51.40 13.73
N ARG A 144 -5.24 51.51 12.78
CA ARG A 144 -4.42 52.74 12.62
C ARG A 144 -5.23 53.94 12.12
N SER A 145 -6.32 53.70 11.39
CA SER A 145 -7.15 54.76 10.83
C SER A 145 -8.12 55.37 11.86
N PHE A 146 -8.45 54.64 12.92
CA PHE A 146 -9.37 55.10 13.99
C PHE A 146 -8.69 55.95 15.08
N GLN A 147 -7.39 55.76 15.32
CA GLN A 147 -6.65 56.52 16.35
C GLN A 147 -6.20 57.92 15.90
N LEU A 148 -6.39 58.29 14.62
CA LEU A 148 -6.05 59.60 14.07
C LEU A 148 -7.19 60.65 14.12
N ARG A 149 -8.38 60.30 14.68
CA ARG A 149 -9.51 61.25 14.84
C ARG A 149 -9.84 61.60 16.29
N ALA A 150 -8.90 61.42 17.22
CA ALA A 150 -9.07 61.85 18.60
C ALA A 150 -7.95 62.82 19.01
N LYS A 151 -8.33 64.09 19.19
CA LYS A 151 -7.55 65.33 19.45
C LYS A 151 -7.32 66.12 18.15
N ILE A 152 -7.83 67.33 17.98
CA ILE A 152 -7.80 68.48 18.90
C ILE A 152 -9.08 69.32 18.69
N GLN A 153 -9.88 69.53 19.74
CA GLN A 153 -10.73 70.73 19.84
C GLN A 153 -10.45 71.37 21.21
N THR A 154 -9.41 72.20 21.25
CA THR A 154 -9.28 73.22 22.29
C THR A 154 -10.23 74.36 21.93
N PRO A 155 -11.12 74.81 22.83
CA PRO A 155 -11.62 76.17 22.76
C PRO A 155 -10.55 77.07 23.40
N ILE A 156 -9.88 77.88 22.58
CA ILE A 156 -9.25 79.12 23.03
C ILE A 156 -10.23 80.22 22.66
N GLU A 157 -10.84 80.87 23.65
CA GLU A 157 -11.17 82.29 23.61
C GLU A 157 -11.13 82.81 25.05
N ASN A 158 -10.22 83.75 25.27
CA ASN A 158 -9.96 84.48 26.51
C ASN A 158 -10.70 85.83 26.46
N MET A 159 -10.85 86.45 27.65
CA MET A 159 -11.15 87.87 27.93
C MET A 159 -12.61 88.27 27.63
N GLU A 160 -13.40 88.85 28.54
CA GLU A 160 -13.14 89.80 29.64
C GLU A 160 -14.01 89.53 30.88
#